data_AF-A0A917TYX4-F1
#
_entry.id   AF-A0A917TYX4-F1
#
_cell.length_a   1.000
_cell.length_b   1.000
_cell.length_c   1.000
_cell.angle_alpha   90.00
_cell.angle_beta   90.00
_cell.angle_gamma   90.00
#
_symmetry.space_group_name_H-M   'P 1'
#
loop_
_entity.id
_entity.type
_entity.pdbx_description
1 polymer ?
#
loop_
_entity_poly.entity_id
_entity_poly.type
_entity_poly.pdbx_seq_one_letter_code
_entity_poly.pdbx_strand_id
1 'polypeptide(L)'
;MGKVIDVFISTENGYNIKKVGEKKMIDQIKKFDNNFPDGVFAVPRSSNEPRVKVRALHDYCKSRGITPADISEEEMEKFLDR
;
A
#
# COMPACT_ATOMS: atom_id res chain seq x y z
N MET A 1 -5.16 -20.33 -17.00
CA MET A 1 -6.22 -19.94 -16.02
C MET A 1 -5.68 -18.78 -15.19
N GLY A 2 -6.40 -17.66 -15.10
CA GLY A 2 -5.96 -16.50 -14.32
C GLY A 2 -6.06 -16.76 -12.81
N LYS A 3 -5.12 -16.22 -12.04
CA LYS A 3 -5.10 -16.36 -10.58
C LYS A 3 -6.29 -15.61 -9.96
N VAL A 4 -6.92 -16.22 -8.96
CA VAL A 4 -8.12 -15.71 -8.28
C VAL A 4 -7.80 -15.54 -6.80
N ILE A 5 -8.30 -14.45 -6.22
CA ILE A 5 -8.11 -14.06 -4.82
C ILE A 5 -9.46 -14.09 -4.12
N ASP A 6 -9.50 -14.70 -2.93
CA ASP A 6 -10.68 -14.75 -2.08
C ASP A 6 -10.70 -13.49 -1.18
N VAL A 7 -11.70 -12.63 -1.38
CA VAL A 7 -11.91 -11.41 -0.60
C VAL A 7 -12.98 -11.67 0.45
N PHE A 8 -12.62 -11.53 1.72
CA PHE A 8 -13.54 -11.65 2.85
C PHE A 8 -14.23 -10.31 3.10
N ILE A 9 -15.56 -10.31 3.13
CA ILE A 9 -16.39 -9.13 3.35
C ILE A 9 -17.16 -9.34 4.64
N SER A 10 -16.81 -8.60 5.69
CA SER A 10 -17.45 -8.67 7.01
C SER A 10 -18.95 -8.34 6.92
N THR A 11 -19.75 -9.07 7.69
CA THR A 11 -21.20 -8.84 7.90
C THR A 11 -21.50 -8.87 9.40
N GLU A 12 -22.72 -8.50 9.79
CA GLU A 12 -23.14 -8.53 11.20
C GLU A 12 -23.00 -9.92 11.84
N ASN A 13 -23.12 -10.99 11.04
CA ASN A 13 -23.14 -12.38 11.51
C ASN A 13 -21.97 -13.22 10.99
N GLY A 14 -20.93 -12.62 10.39
CA GLY A 14 -19.77 -13.35 9.87
C GLY A 14 -19.11 -12.70 8.66
N TYR A 15 -18.83 -13.49 7.62
CA TYR A 15 -18.14 -13.03 6.41
C TYR A 15 -18.71 -13.68 5.15
N ASN A 16 -18.83 -12.90 4.08
CA ASN A 16 -19.03 -13.41 2.73
C ASN A 16 -17.68 -13.54 2.01
N ILE A 17 -17.51 -14.57 1.18
CA ILE A 17 -16.32 -14.74 0.34
C ILE A 17 -16.66 -14.35 -1.10
N LYS A 18 -15.93 -13.37 -1.64
CA LYS A 18 -16.03 -12.96 -3.04
C LYS A 18 -14.76 -13.32 -3.79
N LYS A 19 -14.90 -14.14 -4.84
CA LYS A 19 -13.80 -14.49 -5.74
C LYS A 19 -13.54 -13.36 -6.73
N VAL A 20 -12.33 -12.80 -6.72
CA VAL A 20 -11.93 -11.69 -7.60
C VAL A 20 -10.69 -12.10 -8.39
N GLY A 21 -10.69 -11.85 -9.70
CA GLY A 21 -9.49 -12.09 -10.52
C GLY A 21 -8.35 -11.13 -10.12
N GLU A 22 -7.13 -11.65 -10.03
CA GLU A 22 -5.94 -10.88 -9.58
C GLU A 22 -5.76 -9.58 -10.37
N LYS A 23 -5.90 -9.63 -11.71
CA LYS A 23 -5.82 -8.43 -12.55
C LYS A 23 -6.86 -7.37 -12.15
N LYS A 24 -8.11 -7.79 -11.93
CA LYS A 24 -9.19 -6.87 -11.53
C LYS A 24 -8.93 -6.25 -10.17
N MET A 25 -8.36 -7.01 -9.23
CA MET A 25 -7.97 -6.48 -7.91
C MET A 25 -6.83 -5.47 -8.03
N ILE A 26 -5.80 -5.77 -8.81
CA ILE A 26 -4.68 -4.84 -9.07
C ILE A 26 -5.17 -3.54 -9.70
N ASP A 27 -6.07 -3.62 -10.69
CA ASP A 27 -6.62 -2.44 -11.35
C ASP A 27 -7.46 -1.59 -10.38
N GLN A 28 -8.20 -2.21 -9.46
CA GLN A 28 -8.94 -1.51 -8.41
C GLN A 28 -8.03 -0.81 -7.41
N ILE A 29 -6.94 -1.45 -6.98
CA ILE A 29 -5.93 -0.84 -6.10
C ILE A 29 -5.31 0.37 -6.78
N LYS A 30 -4.87 0.24 -8.05
CA LYS A 30 -4.33 1.37 -8.81
C LYS A 30 -5.31 2.53 -8.92
N LYS A 31 -6.60 2.24 -9.15
CA LYS A 31 -7.64 3.27 -9.23
C LYS A 31 -7.84 3.97 -7.89
N PHE A 32 -7.84 3.23 -6.79
CA PHE A 32 -7.90 3.80 -5.44
C PHE A 32 -6.70 4.72 -5.20
N ASP A 33 -5.47 4.23 -5.43
CA ASP A 33 -4.26 5.01 -5.19
C ASP A 33 -4.20 6.28 -6.05
N ASN A 34 -4.68 6.24 -7.29
CA ASN A 34 -4.71 7.39 -8.19
C ASN A 34 -5.77 8.45 -7.81
N ASN A 35 -6.73 8.11 -6.93
CA ASN A 35 -7.69 9.08 -6.41
C ASN A 35 -7.12 9.95 -5.27
N PHE A 36 -5.89 9.69 -4.82
CA PHE A 36 -5.18 10.52 -3.84
C PHE A 36 -4.11 11.35 -4.56
N PRO A 37 -4.41 12.59 -5.00
CA PRO A 37 -3.49 13.41 -5.79
C PRO A 37 -2.20 13.74 -5.03
N ASP A 38 -2.28 13.88 -3.70
CA ASP A 38 -1.11 14.13 -2.84
C ASP A 38 -0.35 12.84 -2.50
N GLY A 39 -0.90 11.67 -2.85
CA GLY A 39 -0.35 10.35 -2.58
C GLY A 39 -0.97 9.63 -1.38
N VAL A 40 -0.54 8.38 -1.18
CA VAL A 40 -0.95 7.53 -0.04
C VAL A 40 0.12 7.59 1.04
N PHE A 41 -0.29 7.99 2.25
CA PHE A 41 0.61 8.17 3.39
C PHE A 41 0.24 7.25 4.54
N ALA A 42 1.25 6.83 5.31
CA ALA A 42 1.03 6.20 6.61
C ALA A 42 0.73 7.29 7.64
N VAL A 43 -0.28 7.04 8.48
CA VAL A 43 -0.54 7.87 9.67
C VAL A 43 0.56 7.58 10.70
N PRO A 44 1.28 8.59 11.19
CA PRO A 44 2.37 8.39 12.15
C PRO A 44 1.81 7.92 13.51
N ARG A 45 2.64 7.24 14.32
CA ARG A 45 2.20 6.74 15.63
C ARG A 45 2.04 7.87 16.65
N SER A 46 2.81 8.94 16.47
CA SER A 46 2.76 10.15 17.28
C SER A 46 2.68 11.39 16.39
N SER A 47 2.17 12.52 16.92
CA SER A 47 2.08 13.78 16.19
C SER A 47 3.44 14.38 15.80
N ASN A 48 4.52 13.90 16.43
CA ASN A 48 5.87 14.40 16.24
C ASN A 48 6.65 13.56 15.22
N GLU A 49 6.06 12.48 14.72
CA GLU A 49 6.65 11.63 13.68
C GLU A 49 6.21 12.09 12.29
N PRO A 50 7.12 12.11 11.30
CA PRO A 50 6.79 12.47 9.94
C PRO A 50 5.87 11.42 9.29
N ARG A 51 5.05 11.88 8.34
CA ARG A 51 4.26 10.97 7.50
C ARG A 51 5.19 10.30 6.49
N VAL A 52 4.88 9.05 6.12
CA VAL A 52 5.67 8.31 5.13
C VAL A 52 4.92 8.21 3.81
N LYS A 53 5.55 8.58 2.70
CA LYS A 53 5.05 8.42 1.32
C LYS A 53 5.09 6.94 0.90
N VAL A 54 4.11 6.16 1.34
CA VAL A 54 4.09 4.68 1.24
C VAL A 54 4.27 4.18 -0.20
N ARG A 55 3.58 4.79 -1.16
CA ARG A 55 3.65 4.37 -2.57
C ARG A 55 5.05 4.60 -3.15
N ALA A 56 5.63 5.78 -2.90
CA ALA A 56 6.97 6.11 -3.38
C ALA A 56 8.04 5.21 -2.76
N LEU A 57 7.95 4.96 -1.45
CA LEU A 57 8.84 4.04 -0.75
C LEU A 57 8.71 2.61 -1.29
N HIS A 58 7.48 2.13 -1.46
CA HIS A 58 7.22 0.80 -2.02
C HIS A 58 7.80 0.63 -3.43
N ASP A 59 7.56 1.59 -4.32
CA ASP A 59 8.04 1.52 -5.71
C ASP A 59 9.57 1.57 -5.77
N TYR A 60 10.19 2.38 -4.92
CA TYR A 60 11.63 2.42 -4.75
C TYR A 60 12.21 1.09 -4.30
N CYS A 61 11.70 0.51 -3.20
CA CYS A 61 12.13 -0.77 -2.68
C CYS A 61 11.94 -1.89 -3.72
N LYS A 62 10.78 -1.91 -4.39
CA LYS A 62 10.45 -2.88 -5.43
C LYS A 62 11.40 -2.79 -6.63
N SER A 63 11.76 -1.58 -7.06
CA SER A 63 12.70 -1.39 -8.18
C SER A 63 14.10 -1.95 -7.91
N ARG A 64 14.47 -2.06 -6.63
CA ARG A 64 15.77 -2.55 -6.17
C ARG A 64 15.74 -3.99 -5.64
N GLY A 65 14.55 -4.59 -5.52
CA GLY A 65 14.40 -5.93 -4.93
C GLY A 65 14.72 -5.97 -3.43
N ILE A 66 14.54 -4.85 -2.72
CA ILE A 66 14.79 -4.73 -1.27
C ILE A 66 13.48 -4.47 -0.52
N THR A 67 13.54 -4.51 0.81
CA THR A 67 12.43 -4.15 1.70
C THR A 67 12.73 -2.83 2.43
N PRO A 68 11.72 -2.16 3.01
CA PRO A 68 11.96 -0.97 3.84
C PRO A 68 12.88 -1.21 5.05
N ALA A 69 13.10 -2.46 5.47
CA ALA A 69 14.06 -2.77 6.52
C ALA A 69 15.52 -2.73 6.04
N ASP A 70 15.73 -2.76 4.72
CA ASP A 70 17.05 -2.80 4.08
C ASP A 70 17.55 -1.41 3.66
N ILE A 71 16.73 -0.36 3.79
CA ILE A 71 17.09 1.00 3.40
C ILE A 71 17.75 1.75 4.56
N SER A 72 18.74 2.59 4.25
CA SER A 72 19.37 3.43 5.26
C SER A 72 18.46 4.56 5.73
N GLU A 73 18.76 5.16 6.88
CA GLU A 73 18.05 6.34 7.38
C GLU A 73 18.11 7.50 6.37
N GLU A 74 19.26 7.72 5.74
CA GLU A 74 19.44 8.74 4.70
C GLU A 74 18.57 8.48 3.45
N GLU A 75 18.38 7.21 3.08
CA GLU A 75 17.49 6.84 1.99
C GLU A 75 16.02 7.01 2.40
N MET A 76 15.67 6.71 3.66
CA MET A 76 14.33 6.88 4.21
C MET A 76 13.87 8.33 4.22
N GLU A 77 14.76 9.29 4.53
CA GLU A 77 14.43 10.72 4.59
C GLU A 77 13.79 11.26 3.31
N LYS A 78 14.10 10.69 2.14
CA LYS A 78 13.50 11.07 0.85
C LYS A 78 11.99 10.81 0.78
N PHE A 79 11.48 9.94 1.64
CA PHE A 79 10.08 9.50 1.69
C PHE A 79 9.31 10.11 2.86
N LEU A 80 9.95 10.90 3.70
CA LEU A 80 9.32 11.57 4.84
C LEU A 80 8.69 12.90 4.41
N ASP A 81 7.50 13.17 4.92
CA ASP A 81 6.74 14.39 4.72
C ASP A 81 6.62 15.11 6.08
N ARG A 82 7.19 16.33 6.16
CA ARG A 82 7.35 17.14 7.38
C ARG A 82 6.61 18.47 7.24
#